data_AF-A0A8J7YN01-F1
#
_entry.id   AF-A0A8J7YN01-F1
#
_cell.length_a   1.000
_cell.length_b   1.000
_cell.length_c   1.000
_cell.angle_alpha   90.00
_cell.angle_beta   90.00
_cell.angle_gamma   90.00
#
_symmetry.space_group_name_H-M   'P 1'
#
loop_
_entity.id
_entity.type
_entity.pdbx_description
1 polymer ?
#
loop_
_entity_poly.entity_id
_entity_poly.type
_entity_poly.pdbx_seq_one_letter_code
_entity_poly.pdbx_strand_id
1 'polypeptide(L)' 'MSESMSEKLADPWRVMCPQHHHDLVDQDGPTVYCQTCGHAYRYEDLIDKEETESYAVVGK' A
#
# COMPACT_ATOMS: atom_id res chain seq x y z
N MET A 1 -8.59 -13.68 -13.30
CA MET A 1 -9.13 -13.57 -11.92
C MET A 1 -8.65 -12.22 -11.43
N SER A 2 -9.56 -11.30 -11.10
CA SER A 2 -9.22 -9.97 -10.58
C SER A 2 -8.71 -10.12 -9.15
N GLU A 3 -7.43 -9.85 -8.95
CA GLU A 3 -6.77 -9.90 -7.64
C GLU A 3 -7.49 -8.94 -6.68
N SER A 4 -7.88 -9.42 -5.50
CA SER A 4 -8.58 -8.60 -4.51
C SER A 4 -7.56 -7.74 -3.76
N MET A 5 -7.86 -6.48 -3.42
CA MET A 5 -6.96 -5.63 -2.62
C MET A 5 -6.48 -6.30 -1.32
N SER A 6 -7.23 -7.25 -0.77
CA SER A 6 -6.84 -8.08 0.37
C SER A 6 -5.61 -8.96 0.12
N GLU A 7 -5.36 -9.40 -1.12
CA GLU A 7 -4.17 -10.17 -1.50
C GLU A 7 -2.94 -9.28 -1.63
N LYS A 8 -3.10 -8.05 -2.15
CA LYS A 8 -2.02 -7.05 -2.20
C LYS A 8 -1.51 -6.65 -0.81
N LEU A 9 -2.39 -6.69 0.19
CA LEU A 9 -2.07 -6.39 1.58
C LEU A 9 -1.38 -7.54 2.33
N ALA A 10 -1.41 -8.75 1.79
CA ALA A 10 -0.63 -9.87 2.34
C ALA A 10 0.89 -9.66 2.18
N ASP A 11 1.30 -8.76 1.29
CA ASP A 11 2.69 -8.42 1.03
C ASP A 11 3.03 -7.01 1.59
N PRO A 12 3.40 -6.90 2.89
CA PRO A 12 3.70 -5.61 3.54
C PRO A 12 4.91 -4.88 2.93
N TRP A 13 5.69 -5.55 2.07
CA TRP A 13 6.80 -4.97 1.33
C TRP A 13 6.38 -4.31 0.00
N ARG A 14 5.13 -4.53 -0.47
CA ARG A 14 4.57 -3.91 -1.68
C ARG A 14 3.92 -2.56 -1.41
N VAL A 15 3.31 -2.39 -0.24
CA VAL A 15 2.62 -1.16 0.16
C VAL A 15 3.52 -0.25 0.99
N MET A 16 3.42 1.04 0.74
CA MET A 16 4.22 2.07 1.39
C MET A 16 3.31 3.24 1.78
N CYS A 17 3.61 3.91 2.88
CA CYS A 17 2.91 5.16 3.16
C CYS A 17 3.31 6.23 2.12
N PRO A 18 2.57 7.33 1.96
CA PRO A 18 2.92 8.41 1.04
C PRO A 18 4.30 9.03 1.29
N GLN A 19 4.84 8.83 2.50
CA GLN A 19 6.20 9.23 2.88
C GLN A 19 7.26 8.16 2.57
N HIS A 20 6.92 7.11 1.82
CA HIS A 20 7.79 6.00 1.44
C HIS A 20 8.33 5.16 2.61
N HIS A 21 7.62 5.08 3.72
CA HIS A 21 7.95 4.16 4.81
C HIS A 21 7.24 2.82 4.63
N HIS A 22 7.99 1.74 4.86
CA HIS A 22 7.47 0.36 4.90
C HIS A 22 7.04 -0.07 6.31
N ASP A 23 7.30 0.76 7.32
CA ASP A 23 6.96 0.48 8.72
C ASP A 23 5.47 0.77 8.98
N LEU A 24 4.64 -0.03 8.33
CA LEU A 24 3.19 0.00 8.36
C LEU A 24 2.67 -1.16 9.21
N VAL A 25 1.77 -0.84 10.14
CA VAL A 25 1.11 -1.80 11.02
C VAL A 25 -0.36 -1.83 10.65
N ASP A 26 -0.88 -3.01 10.31
CA ASP A 26 -2.30 -3.21 10.09
C ASP A 26 -3.09 -2.89 11.38
N GLN A 27 -4.16 -2.13 11.24
CA GLN A 27 -5.06 -1.78 12.35
C GLN A 27 -6.43 -2.44 12.11
N ASP A 28 -6.49 -3.77 12.05
CA ASP A 28 -7.70 -4.63 12.02
C ASP A 28 -8.92 -3.90 11.43
N GLY A 29 -8.81 -3.53 10.15
CA GLY A 29 -9.69 -2.52 9.54
C GLY A 29 -9.14 -1.98 8.22
N PRO A 30 -9.81 -1.02 7.57
CA PRO A 30 -9.44 -0.50 6.25
C PRO A 30 -8.27 0.52 6.28
N THR A 31 -7.46 0.50 7.34
CA THR A 31 -6.43 1.49 7.61
C THR A 31 -5.15 0.83 8.12
N VAL A 32 -4.02 1.41 7.75
CA VAL A 32 -2.70 1.07 8.31
C VAL A 32 -2.15 2.22 9.12
N TYR A 33 -1.41 1.89 10.16
CA TYR A 33 -0.69 2.86 10.96
C TYR A 33 0.79 2.86 10.59
N CYS A 34 1.31 4.00 10.14
CA CYS A 34 2.75 4.13 9.93
C CYS A 34 3.42 4.52 11.25
N GLN A 35 4.26 3.65 11.82
CA GLN A 35 4.94 3.97 13.08
C GLN A 35 6.00 5.07 12.89
N THR A 36 6.60 5.16 11.70
CA THR A 36 7.58 6.21 11.40
C THR A 36 6.94 7.60 11.27
N CYS A 37 5.79 7.69 10.60
CA CYS A 37 5.06 8.96 10.50
C CYS A 37 4.26 9.27 11.78
N GLY A 38 3.92 8.25 12.57
CA GLY A 38 2.98 8.37 13.67
C GLY A 38 1.55 8.64 13.23
N HIS A 39 1.18 8.25 11.99
CA HIS A 39 -0.09 8.61 11.37
C HIS A 39 -0.77 7.39 10.73
N ALA A 40 -2.11 7.35 10.83
CA ALA A 40 -2.93 6.33 10.19
C ALA A 40 -3.31 6.76 8.76
N TYR A 41 -3.10 5.88 7.80
CA TYR A 41 -3.47 6.06 6.40
C TYR A 41 -4.48 4.99 5.98
N ARG A 42 -5.36 5.33 5.05
CA ARG A 42 -6.25 4.34 4.42
C ARG A 42 -5.49 3.56 3.37
N TYR A 43 -5.96 2.35 3.07
CA TYR A 43 -5.38 1.53 2.01
C TYR A 43 -5.37 2.20 0.64
N GLU A 44 -6.41 2.98 0.34
CA GLU A 44 -6.51 3.77 -0.90
C GLU A 44 -5.47 4.90 -1.00
N ASP A 45 -4.93 5.37 0.14
CA ASP A 45 -3.89 6.40 0.22
C ASP A 45 -2.47 5.80 0.22
N LEU A 46 -2.34 4.48 0.30
CA LEU A 46 -1.03 3.83 0.27
C LEU A 46 -0.50 3.74 -1.16
N ILE A 47 0.80 3.90 -1.27
CA ILE A 47 1.51 3.72 -2.53
C ILE A 47 1.76 2.22 -2.69
N ASP A 48 1.13 1.62 -3.70
CA ASP A 48 1.42 0.25 -4.13
C ASP A 48 2.58 0.25 -5.14
N LYS A 49 3.68 -0.38 -4.77
CA LYS A 49 4.87 -0.48 -5.63
C LYS A 49 4.59 -1.29 -6.90
N GLU A 50 3.69 -2.26 -6.84
CA GLU A 50 3.33 -3.08 -8.01
C GLU A 50 2.40 -2.34 -8.99
N GLU A 51 1.47 -1.52 -8.49
CA GLU A 51 0.64 -0.64 -9.31
C GLU A 51 1.47 0.42 -10.03
N THR A 52 2.45 1.02 -9.33
CA THR A 52 3.37 2.00 -9.92
C THR A 52 4.25 1.40 -11.02
N GLU A 53 4.62 0.11 -10.93
CA GLU A 53 5.31 -0.60 -12.03
C GLU A 53 4.35 -1.02 -13.15
N SER A 54 3.10 -1.38 -12.83
CA SER A 54 2.10 -1.81 -13.82
C SER A 54 1.58 -0.66 -14.69
N TYR A 55 1.49 0.57 -14.15
CA TYR A 55 1.08 1.75 -14.92
C TYR A 55 2.18 2.31 -15.85
N ALA A 56 3.43 1.85 -15.75
CA ALA A 56 4.48 2.22 -16.70
C ALA A 56 4.30 1.58 -18.08
N VAL A 57 3.41 0.57 -18.23
CA VAL A 57 3.24 -0.20 -19.47
C VAL A 57 2.08 0.29 -20.33
N VAL A 58 1.21 1.17 -19.83
CA VAL A 58 0.04 1.69 -20.56
C VAL A 58 0.22 3.17 -20.89
N GLY A 59 1.16 3.46 -21.79
CA GLY A 59 1.42 4.81 -22.26
C GLY A 59 2.37 4.86 -23.44
N LYS A 60 2.04 4.16 -24.53
CA LYS A 60 2.72 4.30 -25.81
C LYS A 60 1.72 4.49 -26.95
#